data_AF-A0A9D9UYG5-F1
#
_entry.id   AF-A0A9D9UYG5-F1
#
_cell.length_a   1.000
_cell.length_b   1.000
_cell.length_c   1.000
_cell.angle_alpha   90.00
_cell.angle_beta   90.00
_cell.angle_gamma   90.00
#
_symmetry.space_group_name_H-M   'P 1'
#
loop_
_entity.id
_entity.type
_entity.pdbx_description
1 polymer ?
#
loop_
_entity_poly.entity_id
_entity_poly.type
_entity_poly.pdbx_seq_one_letter_code
_entity_poly.pdbx_strand_id
1 'polypeptide(L)'
;MTLDDYINEIKNSDVLPPEQKAKAVALLTSRAITPAVLDEVQALIDSELDKSFSEAGIQADLKNPEVAEIIAKADADISSVEQDLDNSVKFFEEEMNALEAQVKEVDDAVTQGKIEDLKKDLASV
;
A
#
# COMPACT_ATOMS: atom_id res chain seq x y z
N MET A 1 0.09 5.65 -5.82
CA MET A 1 -1.17 5.92 -6.57
C MET A 1 -1.99 6.89 -5.75
N THR A 2 -2.58 7.91 -6.39
CA THR A 2 -3.42 8.91 -5.72
C THR A 2 -4.89 8.50 -5.75
N LEU A 3 -5.73 9.15 -4.92
CA LEU A 3 -7.18 8.93 -4.96
C LEU A 3 -7.78 9.29 -6.33
N ASP A 4 -7.27 10.34 -6.95
CA ASP A 4 -7.73 10.77 -8.27
C ASP A 4 -7.38 9.73 -9.35
N ASP A 5 -6.26 9.00 -9.19
CA ASP A 5 -5.91 7.88 -10.06
C ASP A 5 -6.92 6.73 -9.93
N TYR A 6 -7.30 6.35 -8.71
CA TYR A 6 -8.33 5.31 -8.45
C TYR A 6 -9.71 5.69 -9.00
N ILE A 7 -10.13 6.94 -8.80
CA ILE A 7 -11.42 7.43 -9.32
C ILE A 7 -11.41 7.41 -10.85
N ASN A 8 -10.28 7.75 -11.47
CA ASN A 8 -10.15 7.70 -12.93
C ASN A 8 -10.14 6.27 -13.47
N GLU A 9 -9.51 5.32 -12.79
CA GLU A 9 -9.59 3.89 -13.16
C GLU A 9 -11.03 3.37 -13.08
N ILE A 10 -11.76 3.66 -12.01
CA ILE A 10 -13.17 3.23 -11.87
C ILE A 10 -14.05 3.84 -12.96
N LYS A 11 -13.90 5.13 -13.27
CA LYS A 11 -14.65 5.80 -14.35
C LYS A 11 -14.40 5.14 -15.71
N ASN A 12 -13.16 4.76 -15.98
CA ASN A 12 -12.74 4.23 -17.27
C ASN A 12 -12.76 2.69 -17.34
N SER A 13 -13.11 1.99 -16.27
CA SER A 13 -13.13 0.52 -16.23
C SER A 13 -14.17 -0.09 -17.16
N ASP A 14 -13.80 -0.97 -18.10
CA ASP A 14 -14.78 -1.64 -18.96
C ASP A 14 -15.56 -2.75 -18.25
N VAL A 15 -15.23 -3.03 -16.99
CA VAL A 15 -15.77 -4.13 -16.19
C VAL A 15 -17.07 -3.72 -15.47
N LEU A 16 -17.18 -2.46 -15.07
CA LEU A 16 -18.31 -1.98 -14.26
C LEU A 16 -19.40 -1.32 -15.12
N PRO A 17 -20.69 -1.63 -14.86
CA PRO A 17 -21.80 -0.91 -15.46
C PRO A 17 -21.78 0.58 -15.10
N PRO A 18 -22.33 1.47 -15.96
CA PRO A 18 -22.33 2.92 -15.72
C PRO A 18 -22.93 3.35 -14.37
N GLU A 19 -23.98 2.68 -13.91
CA GLU A 19 -24.63 2.98 -12.62
C GLU A 19 -23.75 2.62 -11.42
N GLN A 20 -23.04 1.50 -11.51
CA GLN A 20 -22.10 1.01 -10.49
C GLN A 20 -20.86 1.91 -10.40
N LYS A 21 -20.33 2.34 -11.55
CA LYS A 21 -19.26 3.36 -11.60
C LYS A 21 -19.66 4.65 -10.92
N ALA A 22 -20.85 5.17 -11.23
CA ALA A 22 -21.33 6.41 -10.64
C ALA A 22 -21.47 6.29 -9.12
N LYS A 23 -21.92 5.13 -8.61
CA LYS A 23 -22.05 4.85 -7.18
C LYS A 23 -20.70 4.74 -6.48
N ALA A 24 -19.74 4.01 -7.05
CA ALA A 24 -18.38 3.87 -6.50
C ALA A 24 -17.65 5.22 -6.47
N VAL A 25 -17.74 6.01 -7.55
CA VAL A 25 -17.17 7.36 -7.61
C VAL A 25 -17.83 8.28 -6.57
N ALA A 26 -19.16 8.23 -6.42
CA ALA A 26 -19.87 9.02 -5.43
C ALA A 26 -19.49 8.64 -4.00
N LEU A 27 -19.26 7.36 -3.70
CA LEU A 27 -18.78 6.91 -2.40
C LEU A 27 -17.37 7.46 -2.09
N LEU A 28 -16.46 7.38 -3.07
CA LEU A 28 -15.08 7.87 -2.94
C LEU A 28 -14.96 9.40 -2.88
N THR A 29 -15.92 10.13 -3.44
CA THR A 29 -15.94 11.61 -3.41
C THR A 29 -16.78 12.23 -2.30
N SER A 30 -17.76 11.50 -1.74
CA SER A 30 -18.71 12.06 -0.75
C SER A 30 -18.27 11.91 0.70
N ARG A 31 -17.26 11.08 0.99
CA ARG A 31 -16.83 10.76 2.36
C ARG A 31 -15.31 10.77 2.49
N ALA A 32 -14.85 10.99 3.72
CA ALA A 32 -13.48 10.66 4.09
C ALA A 32 -13.25 9.18 3.73
N ILE A 33 -12.14 8.89 3.07
CA ILE A 33 -11.79 7.53 2.66
C ILE A 33 -11.45 6.76 3.92
N THR A 34 -12.45 6.04 4.42
CA THR A 34 -12.32 5.13 5.55
C THR A 34 -12.28 3.70 5.03
N PRO A 35 -11.73 2.76 5.81
CA PRO A 35 -11.74 1.34 5.45
C PRO A 35 -13.14 0.84 5.07
N ALA A 36 -14.18 1.28 5.78
CA ALA A 36 -15.57 0.91 5.49
C ALA A 36 -16.06 1.38 4.11
N VAL A 37 -15.60 2.53 3.60
CA VAL A 37 -15.95 3.01 2.26
C VAL A 37 -15.25 2.18 1.19
N LEU A 38 -14.01 1.76 1.45
CA LEU A 38 -13.26 0.88 0.55
C LEU A 38 -13.89 -0.51 0.49
N ASP A 39 -14.27 -1.08 1.63
CA ASP A 39 -14.97 -2.38 1.71
C ASP A 39 -16.30 -2.35 0.93
N GLU A 40 -17.04 -1.24 1.02
CA GLU A 40 -18.32 -1.07 0.31
C GLU A 40 -18.13 -0.94 -1.21
N VAL A 41 -17.07 -0.26 -1.65
CA VAL A 41 -16.69 -0.18 -3.07
C VAL A 41 -16.20 -1.54 -3.57
N GLN A 42 -15.41 -2.26 -2.79
CA GLN A 42 -14.93 -3.61 -3.11
C GLN A 42 -16.12 -4.58 -3.27
N ALA A 43 -17.06 -4.58 -2.33
CA ALA A 43 -18.25 -5.43 -2.39
C ALA A 43 -19.14 -5.14 -3.61
N LEU A 44 -19.24 -3.87 -4.05
CA LEU A 44 -19.94 -3.49 -5.29
C LEU A 44 -19.26 -4.08 -6.53
N ILE A 45 -17.92 -4.03 -6.57
CA ILE A 45 -17.13 -4.59 -7.67
C ILE A 45 -17.27 -6.11 -7.72
N ASP A 46 -17.07 -6.77 -6.59
CA ASP A 46 -17.13 -8.23 -6.49
C ASP A 46 -18.52 -8.76 -6.87
N SER A 47 -19.59 -8.07 -6.44
CA SER A 47 -20.96 -8.45 -6.78
C SER A 47 -21.27 -8.37 -8.28
N GLU A 48 -20.71 -7.42 -9.02
CA GLU A 48 -20.95 -7.33 -10.48
C GLU A 48 -20.03 -8.22 -11.30
N LEU A 49 -18.82 -8.47 -10.80
CA LEU A 49 -17.96 -9.51 -11.33
C LEU A 49 -18.66 -10.87 -11.23
N ASP A 50 -19.12 -11.25 -10.04
CA ASP A 50 -19.85 -12.52 -9.83
C ASP A 50 -21.08 -12.64 -10.71
N LYS A 51 -21.85 -11.55 -10.86
CA LYS A 51 -23.02 -11.53 -11.72
C LYS A 51 -22.65 -11.67 -13.20
N SER A 52 -21.65 -10.93 -13.67
CA SER A 52 -21.17 -11.00 -15.05
C SER A 52 -20.58 -12.37 -15.38
N PHE A 53 -19.83 -12.97 -14.46
CA PHE A 53 -19.30 -14.32 -14.59
C PHE A 53 -20.43 -15.36 -14.64
N SER A 54 -21.43 -15.23 -13.76
CA SER A 54 -22.59 -16.12 -13.74
C SER A 54 -23.44 -16.01 -15.02
N GLU A 55 -23.69 -14.79 -15.52
CA GLU A 55 -24.41 -14.52 -16.78
C GLU A 55 -23.64 -15.00 -18.01
N ALA A 56 -22.30 -14.98 -17.98
CA ALA A 56 -21.44 -15.55 -19.02
C ALA A 56 -21.33 -17.09 -18.96
N GLY A 57 -21.97 -17.75 -17.99
CA GLY A 57 -21.84 -19.19 -17.77
C GLY A 57 -20.49 -19.62 -17.20
N ILE A 58 -19.67 -18.66 -16.75
CA ILE A 58 -18.39 -18.87 -16.09
C ILE A 58 -18.70 -19.01 -14.59
N GLN A 59 -19.10 -20.20 -14.17
CA GLN A 59 -19.05 -20.57 -12.76
C GLN A 59 -17.65 -21.11 -12.49
N ALA A 60 -16.88 -20.45 -11.62
CA ALA A 60 -15.61 -21.01 -11.16
C ALA A 60 -15.91 -22.33 -10.44
N ASP A 61 -15.75 -23.45 -11.15
CA ASP A 61 -15.81 -24.76 -10.53
C ASP A 61 -14.51 -24.93 -9.75
N LEU A 62 -14.58 -24.64 -8.45
CA LEU A 62 -13.46 -24.83 -7.52
C LEU A 62 -13.01 -26.30 -7.42
N LYS A 63 -13.77 -27.24 -8.00
CA LYS A 63 -13.36 -28.65 -8.16
C LYS A 63 -12.69 -28.94 -9.49
N ASN A 64 -12.66 -27.98 -10.42
CA ASN A 64 -11.88 -28.10 -11.64
C ASN A 64 -10.38 -27.98 -11.28
N PRO A 65 -9.59 -29.02 -11.57
CA PRO A 65 -8.17 -29.04 -11.21
C PRO A 65 -7.36 -27.90 -11.83
N GLU A 66 -7.72 -27.41 -13.03
CA GLU A 66 -7.02 -26.27 -13.66
C GLU A 66 -7.27 -24.97 -12.88
N VAL A 67 -8.51 -24.74 -12.42
CA VAL A 67 -8.86 -23.57 -11.62
C VAL A 67 -8.18 -23.63 -10.26
N ALA A 68 -8.17 -24.81 -9.63
CA ALA A 68 -7.48 -25.02 -8.36
C ALA A 68 -5.95 -24.81 -8.48
N GLU A 69 -5.35 -25.23 -9.59
CA GLU A 69 -3.92 -25.04 -9.85
C GLU A 69 -3.57 -23.56 -10.10
N ILE A 70 -4.43 -22.83 -10.81
CA ILE A 70 -4.30 -21.38 -10.99
C ILE A 70 -4.37 -20.65 -9.64
N ILE A 71 -5.35 -21.00 -8.79
CA ILE A 71 -5.51 -20.40 -7.46
C ILE A 71 -4.28 -20.71 -6.59
N ALA A 72 -3.85 -21.97 -6.54
CA ALA A 72 -2.69 -22.37 -5.74
C ALA A 72 -1.40 -21.65 -6.19
N LYS A 73 -1.25 -21.42 -7.49
CA LYS A 73 -0.12 -20.66 -8.03
C LYS A 73 -0.20 -19.19 -7.64
N ALA A 74 -1.37 -18.57 -7.74
CA ALA A 74 -1.57 -17.18 -7.33
C ALA A 74 -1.30 -16.98 -5.83
N ASP A 75 -1.75 -17.90 -4.98
CA ASP A 75 -1.47 -17.86 -3.54
C ASP A 75 0.03 -17.98 -3.22
N ALA A 76 0.74 -18.84 -3.95
CA ALA A 76 2.19 -18.99 -3.82
C ALA A 76 2.93 -17.71 -4.26
N ASP A 77 2.51 -17.11 -5.37
CA ASP A 77 3.09 -15.86 -5.87
C ASP A 77 2.85 -14.70 -4.87
N ILE A 78 1.64 -14.59 -4.29
CA ILE A 78 1.31 -13.59 -3.26
C ILE A 78 2.17 -13.80 -2.01
N SER A 79 2.29 -15.03 -1.52
CA SER A 79 3.13 -15.35 -0.36
C SER A 79 4.60 -14.99 -0.59
N SER A 80 5.12 -15.20 -1.81
CA SER A 80 6.49 -14.80 -2.16
C SER A 80 6.65 -13.28 -2.15
N VAL A 81 5.68 -12.54 -2.68
CA VAL A 81 5.69 -11.07 -2.69
C VAL A 81 5.60 -10.51 -1.27
N GLU A 82 4.77 -11.09 -0.40
CA GLU A 82 4.69 -10.70 1.01
C GLU A 82 6.03 -10.92 1.73
N GLN A 83 6.70 -12.05 1.47
CA GLN A 83 8.02 -12.32 2.05
C GLN A 83 9.08 -11.32 1.56
N ASP A 84 9.09 -11.00 0.26
CA ASP A 84 10.02 -10.02 -0.31
C ASP A 84 9.79 -8.62 0.26
N LEU A 85 8.52 -8.27 0.49
CA LEU A 85 8.15 -7.00 1.11
C LEU A 85 8.61 -6.94 2.57
N ASP A 86 8.39 -8.00 3.37
CA ASP A 86 8.83 -8.08 4.76
C ASP A 86 10.36 -7.98 4.87
N ASN A 87 11.09 -8.64 3.98
CA ASN A 87 12.54 -8.53 3.88
C ASN A 87 12.99 -7.11 3.53
N SER A 88 12.30 -6.46 2.60
CA SER A 88 12.61 -5.08 2.19
C SER A 88 12.37 -4.10 3.33
N VAL A 89 11.26 -4.25 4.07
CA VAL A 89 10.94 -3.41 5.24
C VAL A 89 12.01 -3.56 6.31
N LYS A 90 12.42 -4.79 6.65
CA LYS A 90 13.51 -5.02 7.62
C LYS A 90 14.82 -4.38 7.19
N PHE A 91 15.17 -4.48 5.91
CA PHE A 91 16.36 -3.80 5.39
C PHE A 91 16.28 -2.28 5.55
N PHE A 92 15.13 -1.68 5.24
CA PHE A 92 14.93 -0.23 5.45
C PHE A 92 14.96 0.17 6.92
N GLU A 93 14.41 -0.64 7.82
CA GLU A 93 14.49 -0.40 9.26
C GLU A 93 15.93 -0.44 9.77
N GLU A 94 16.73 -1.41 9.32
CA GLU A 94 18.16 -1.52 9.65
C GLU A 94 18.96 -0.31 9.15
N GLU A 95 18.77 0.08 7.88
CA GLU A 95 19.42 1.25 7.30
C GLU A 95 19.01 2.55 8.00
N MET A 96 17.73 2.70 8.36
CA MET A 96 17.23 3.87 9.07
C MET A 96 17.81 3.96 10.49
N ASN A 97 17.90 2.83 11.20
CA ASN A 97 18.54 2.75 12.51
C ASN A 97 20.04 3.11 12.42
N ALA A 98 20.73 2.64 11.37
CA ALA A 98 22.13 2.98 11.14
C ALA A 98 22.30 4.48 10.83
N LEU A 99 21.40 5.06 10.03
CA LEU A 99 21.41 6.49 9.73
C LEU A 99 21.14 7.33 10.99
N GLU A 100 20.19 6.93 11.84
CA GLU A 100 19.90 7.62 13.10
C GLU A 100 21.11 7.59 14.04
N ALA A 101 21.82 6.47 14.12
CA ALA A 101 23.07 6.37 14.87
C ALA A 101 24.16 7.32 14.32
N GLN A 102 24.34 7.37 13.00
CA GLN A 102 25.30 8.30 12.37
C GLN A 102 24.93 9.77 12.62
N VAL A 103 23.65 10.12 12.52
CA VAL A 103 23.18 11.48 12.79
C VAL A 103 23.47 11.86 14.24
N LYS A 104 23.25 10.94 15.19
CA LYS A 104 23.56 11.17 16.60
C LYS A 104 25.06 11.36 16.84
N GLU A 105 25.91 10.56 16.21
CA GLU A 105 27.37 10.74 16.30
C GLU A 105 27.82 12.11 15.77
N VAL A 106 27.23 12.57 14.66
CA VAL A 106 27.51 13.90 14.11
C VAL A 106 27.04 15.00 15.05
N ASP A 107 25.85 14.88 15.65
CA ASP A 107 25.31 15.88 16.58
C ASP A 107 26.15 15.96 17.88
N ASP A 108 26.58 14.82 18.40
CA ASP A 108 27.47 14.74 19.56
C ASP A 108 28.84 15.38 19.24
N ALA A 109 29.41 15.13 18.07
CA ALA A 109 30.67 15.72 17.63
C ALA A 109 30.56 17.25 17.46
N VAL A 110 29.47 17.75 16.88
CA VAL A 110 29.20 19.19 16.73
C VAL A 110 29.02 19.84 18.11
N THR A 111 28.30 19.19 19.01
CA THR A 111 28.10 19.68 20.38
C THR A 111 29.42 19.75 21.14
N GLN A 112 30.26 18.72 21.04
CA GLN A 112 31.57 18.69 21.66
C GLN A 112 32.50 19.78 21.11
N GLY A 113 32.52 19.98 19.78
CA GLY A 113 33.28 21.07 19.15
C GLY A 113 32.86 22.45 19.63
N LYS A 114 31.54 22.72 19.70
CA LYS A 114 31.00 23.98 20.26
C LYS A 114 31.41 24.19 21.72
N ILE A 115 31.44 23.13 22.53
CA ILE A 115 31.87 23.20 23.93
C ILE A 115 33.37 23.54 24.02
N GLU A 116 34.21 22.95 23.17
CA GLU A 116 35.65 23.24 23.14
C GLU A 116 35.94 24.68 22.72
N ASP A 117 35.24 25.18 21.70
CA ASP A 117 35.35 26.58 21.26
C ASP A 117 34.96 27.55 22.40
N LEU A 118 33.82 27.31 23.07
CA LEU A 118 33.39 28.12 24.22
C LEU A 118 34.40 28.12 25.37
N LYS A 119 35.05 26.97 25.66
CA LYS A 119 36.11 26.90 26.68
C LYS A 119 37.32 27.74 26.30
N LYS A 120 37.69 27.76 25.02
CA LYS A 120 38.82 28.51 24.50
C LYS A 120 38.58 30.02 24.59
N ASP A 121 37.37 30.46 24.26
CA ASP A 121 36.95 31.85 24.41
C ASP A 121 36.96 32.29 25.88
N LEU A 122 36.47 31.45 26.80
CA LEU A 122 36.46 31.76 28.23
C LEU A 122 37.87 31.87 28.83
N ALA A 123 38.83 31.07 28.35
CA ALA A 123 40.22 31.13 28.80
C ALA A 123 41.00 32.33 28.24
N SER A 124 40.43 33.05 27.26
CA SER A 124 41.03 34.19 26.59
C SER A 124 40.55 35.54 27.16
N VAL A 125 39.64 35.52 28.15
CA VAL A 125 39.10 36.67 28.91
C VAL A 125 39.77 36.73 30.28
#